data_AF-A0A7S2UGS1-F1
#
_entry.id   AF-A0A7S2UGS1-F1
#
_cell.length_a   1.000
_cell.length_b   1.000
_cell.length_c   1.000
_cell.angle_alpha   90.00
_cell.angle_beta   90.00
_cell.angle_gamma   90.00
#
_symmetry.space_group_name_H-M   'P 1'
#
loop_
_entity.id
_entity.type
_entity.pdbx_description
1 polymer ?
#
loop_
_entity_poly.entity_id
_entity_poly.type
_entity_poly.pdbx_seq_one_letter_code
_entity_poly.pdbx_strand_id
1 'polypeptide(L)'
;GDDERETVIPQKLAIVFGTEAVGCTSEMLNAADKRVYLPLRGFADSLNLSVATALVVHQLFVLDPTLVGAISEEERVELRKVWYVKLARQRLLTSSQKKRKNRLLNQVRSCE
;
A
#
# COMPACT_ATOMS: atom_id res chain seq x y z
N GLY A 1 -4.21 33.09 -15.13
CA GLY A 1 -5.64 33.12 -14.82
C GLY A 1 -5.97 31.70 -14.51
N ASP A 2 -5.73 31.35 -13.26
CA ASP A 2 -5.57 29.96 -12.86
C ASP A 2 -6.96 29.32 -12.84
N ASP A 3 -7.13 28.36 -13.73
CA ASP A 3 -8.32 27.52 -13.87
C ASP A 3 -8.39 26.66 -12.61
N GLU A 4 -8.95 27.21 -11.51
CA GLU A 4 -9.37 26.47 -10.33
C GLU A 4 -10.50 25.52 -10.73
N ARG A 5 -10.13 24.44 -11.43
CA ARG A 5 -11.00 23.28 -11.56
C ARG A 5 -11.19 22.76 -10.15
N GLU A 6 -12.40 22.86 -9.64
CA GLU A 6 -12.79 22.27 -8.37
C GLU A 6 -12.55 20.75 -8.46
N THR A 7 -11.42 20.28 -7.93
CA THR A 7 -11.03 18.88 -8.02
C THR A 7 -11.88 18.09 -7.04
N VAL A 8 -12.62 17.10 -7.53
CA VAL A 8 -13.45 16.19 -6.71
C VAL A 8 -12.62 15.44 -5.66
N ILE A 9 -11.31 15.28 -5.92
CA ILE A 9 -10.36 14.59 -5.05
C ILE A 9 -9.55 15.64 -4.26
N PRO A 10 -9.41 15.49 -2.94
CA PRO A 10 -8.60 16.40 -2.14
C PRO A 10 -7.09 16.24 -2.43
N GLN A 11 -6.33 17.31 -2.24
CA GLN A 11 -4.88 17.34 -2.47
C GLN A 11 -4.10 16.28 -1.67
N LYS A 12 -4.57 15.95 -0.46
CA LYS A 12 -4.06 14.84 0.35
C LYS A 12 -5.19 13.88 0.62
N LEU A 13 -5.02 12.64 0.19
CA LEU A 13 -6.01 11.59 0.33
C LEU A 13 -5.38 10.36 0.99
N ALA A 14 -6.03 9.86 2.03
CA ALA A 14 -5.78 8.54 2.57
C ALA A 14 -7.06 7.71 2.40
N ILE A 15 -6.95 6.57 1.72
CA ILE A 15 -8.03 5.59 1.66
C ILE A 15 -7.68 4.44 2.61
N VAL A 16 -8.57 4.20 3.56
CA VAL A 16 -8.41 3.13 4.53
C VAL A 16 -9.33 1.99 4.14
N PHE A 17 -8.75 0.81 4.02
CA PHE A 17 -9.49 -0.43 3.86
C PHE A 17 -9.38 -1.26 5.12
N GLY A 18 -10.50 -1.88 5.48
CA GLY A 18 -10.58 -2.80 6.60
C GLY A 18 -9.92 -4.14 6.33
N THR A 19 -9.94 -5.01 7.34
CA THR A 19 -9.56 -6.42 7.15
C THR A 19 -10.68 -7.21 6.49
N GLU A 20 -10.34 -8.35 5.87
CA GLU A 20 -11.34 -9.22 5.20
C GLU A 20 -12.43 -9.73 6.14
N ALA A 21 -12.10 -9.98 7.42
CA ALA A 21 -13.02 -10.60 8.37
C ALA A 21 -13.99 -9.59 8.99
N VAL A 22 -13.52 -8.41 9.38
CA VAL A 22 -14.29 -7.46 10.20
C VAL A 22 -14.44 -6.06 9.59
N GLY A 23 -13.83 -5.81 8.44
CA GLY A 23 -13.85 -4.49 7.83
C GLY A 23 -13.04 -3.46 8.63
N CYS A 24 -13.44 -2.18 8.54
CA CYS A 24 -12.78 -1.07 9.22
C CYS A 24 -13.20 -1.03 10.69
N THR A 25 -12.26 -0.70 11.57
CA THR A 25 -12.57 -0.56 12.99
C THR A 25 -13.38 0.72 13.26
N SER A 26 -14.04 0.77 14.41
CA SER A 26 -14.80 1.95 14.84
C SER A 26 -13.93 3.20 14.92
N GLU A 27 -12.68 3.07 15.37
CA GLU A 27 -11.72 4.17 15.45
C GLU A 27 -11.43 4.75 14.07
N MET A 28 -11.19 3.90 13.07
CA MET A 28 -10.98 4.33 11.68
C MET A 28 -12.21 5.02 11.11
N LEU A 29 -13.40 4.44 11.36
CA LEU A 29 -14.67 5.00 10.88
C LEU A 29 -15.00 6.34 11.52
N ASN A 30 -14.61 6.56 12.77
CA ASN A 30 -14.81 7.82 13.50
C ASN A 30 -13.79 8.89 13.13
N ALA A 31 -12.57 8.49 12.73
CA ALA A 31 -11.53 9.41 12.26
C ALA A 31 -11.68 9.81 10.79
N ALA A 32 -12.53 9.13 10.02
CA ALA A 32 -12.68 9.37 8.58
C ALA A 32 -13.59 10.57 8.28
N ASP A 33 -13.14 11.48 7.41
CA ASP A 33 -13.93 12.61 6.92
C ASP A 33 -15.12 12.17 6.06
N LYS A 34 -14.95 11.08 5.30
CA LYS A 34 -15.96 10.51 4.40
C LYS A 34 -15.93 8.99 4.45
N ARG A 35 -17.10 8.39 4.25
CA ARG A 35 -17.28 6.94 4.07
C ARG A 35 -17.81 6.70 2.67
N VAL A 36 -17.13 5.85 1.91
CA VAL A 36 -17.48 5.51 0.53
C VAL A 36 -17.84 4.04 0.44
N TYR A 37 -18.77 3.71 -0.46
CA TYR A 37 -19.30 2.36 -0.62
C TYR A 37 -19.32 2.01 -2.11
N LEU A 38 -18.91 0.79 -2.43
CA LEU A 38 -19.11 0.24 -3.77
C LEU A 38 -20.53 -0.31 -3.86
N PRO A 39 -21.35 0.10 -4.84
CA PRO A 39 -22.70 -0.40 -4.98
C PRO A 39 -22.65 -1.88 -5.37
N LEU A 40 -23.12 -2.76 -4.48
CA LEU A 40 -23.24 -4.19 -4.75
C LEU A 40 -24.65 -4.48 -5.27
N ARG A 41 -24.73 -5.34 -6.28
CA ARG A 41 -25.99 -5.89 -6.79
C ARG A 41 -25.97 -7.40 -6.60
N GLY A 42 -26.99 -7.95 -5.97
CA GLY A 42 -27.09 -9.37 -5.64
C GLY A 42 -27.00 -9.64 -4.15
N PHE A 43 -26.69 -10.88 -3.78
CA PHE A 43 -26.74 -11.38 -2.39
C PHE A 43 -25.40 -11.29 -1.65
N ALA A 44 -24.35 -10.77 -2.28
CA ALA A 44 -23.05 -10.63 -1.64
C ALA A 44 -23.03 -9.36 -0.78
N ASP A 45 -22.64 -9.50 0.48
CA ASP A 45 -22.53 -8.38 1.43
C ASP A 45 -21.20 -7.61 1.28
N SER A 46 -20.21 -8.20 0.62
CA SER A 46 -18.90 -7.59 0.39
C SER A 46 -18.21 -8.14 -0.85
N LEU A 47 -17.17 -7.41 -1.30
CA LEU A 47 -16.22 -7.89 -2.29
C LEU A 47 -14.96 -8.38 -1.58
N ASN A 48 -14.18 -9.21 -2.27
CA ASN A 48 -12.82 -9.49 -1.85
C ASN A 48 -12.04 -8.17 -1.68
N LEU A 49 -11.23 -8.07 -0.62
CA LEU A 49 -10.53 -6.84 -0.25
C LEU A 49 -9.65 -6.30 -1.38
N SER A 50 -8.93 -7.18 -2.09
CA SER A 50 -8.09 -6.76 -3.22
C SER A 50 -8.91 -6.24 -4.40
N VAL A 51 -10.07 -6.85 -4.67
CA VAL A 51 -11.00 -6.42 -5.73
C VAL A 51 -11.61 -5.06 -5.39
N ALA A 52 -12.07 -4.87 -4.15
CA ALA A 52 -12.59 -3.58 -3.69
C ALA A 52 -11.52 -2.49 -3.80
N THR A 53 -10.28 -2.79 -3.38
CA THR A 53 -9.15 -1.86 -3.46
C THR A 53 -8.88 -1.46 -4.91
N ALA A 54 -8.81 -2.42 -5.83
CA ALA A 54 -8.56 -2.17 -7.25
C ALA A 54 -9.66 -1.30 -7.87
N LEU A 55 -10.93 -1.57 -7.59
CA LEU A 55 -12.06 -0.79 -8.10
C LEU A 55 -12.03 0.66 -7.61
N VAL A 56 -11.73 0.87 -6.33
CA VAL A 56 -11.62 2.22 -5.76
C VAL A 56 -10.46 2.99 -6.39
N VAL A 57 -9.27 2.39 -6.48
CA VAL A 57 -8.10 3.03 -7.09
C VAL A 57 -8.34 3.34 -8.57
N HIS A 58 -8.95 2.41 -9.30
CA HIS A 58 -9.33 2.65 -10.70
C HIS A 58 -10.30 3.83 -10.82
N GLN A 59 -11.30 3.91 -9.93
CA GLN A 59 -12.25 5.02 -9.95
C GLN A 59 -11.58 6.37 -9.69
N LEU A 60 -10.52 6.43 -8.86
CA LEU A 60 -9.74 7.66 -8.69
C LEU A 60 -9.12 8.13 -10.00
N PHE A 61 -8.53 7.23 -10.79
CA PHE A 61 -7.95 7.58 -12.09
C PHE A 61 -9.00 7.98 -13.13
N VAL A 62 -10.23 7.44 -13.03
CA VAL A 62 -11.35 7.86 -13.89
C VAL A 62 -11.82 9.27 -13.52
N LEU A 63 -11.87 9.59 -12.22
CA LEU A 63 -12.28 10.91 -11.73
C LEU A 63 -11.22 11.98 -12.00
N ASP A 64 -9.95 11.62 -11.84
CA ASP A 64 -8.81 12.49 -12.12
C ASP A 64 -7.73 11.74 -12.91
N PRO A 65 -7.76 11.83 -14.26
CA PRO A 65 -6.72 11.22 -15.11
C PRO A 65 -5.34 11.85 -14.94
N THR A 66 -5.24 13.03 -14.31
CA THR A 66 -3.96 13.69 -14.05
C THR A 66 -3.28 13.18 -12.78
N LEU A 67 -3.98 12.34 -12.00
CA LEU A 67 -3.44 11.72 -10.80
C LEU A 67 -2.25 10.81 -11.16
N VAL A 68 -1.04 11.34 -10.96
CA VAL A 68 0.22 10.63 -11.11
C VAL A 68 0.99 10.68 -9.79
N GLY A 69 1.87 9.72 -9.58
CA GLY A 69 2.67 9.65 -8.35
C GLY A 69 3.47 10.94 -8.14
N ALA A 70 3.31 11.57 -6.98
CA ALA A 70 3.91 12.87 -6.64
C ALA A 70 5.38 12.79 -6.17
N ILE A 71 6.10 11.72 -6.53
CA ILE A 71 7.47 11.49 -6.07
C ILE A 71 8.49 12.21 -6.97
N SER A 72 9.31 13.06 -6.35
CA SER A 72 10.42 13.75 -7.02
C SER A 72 11.44 12.76 -7.62
N GLU A 73 12.22 13.22 -8.60
CA GLU A 73 13.30 12.39 -9.16
C GLU A 73 14.35 12.03 -8.10
N GLU A 74 14.69 13.00 -7.24
CA GLU A 74 15.69 12.85 -6.18
C GLU A 74 15.26 11.79 -5.17
N GLU A 75 14.02 11.87 -4.68
CA GLU A 75 13.46 10.91 -3.73
C GLU A 75 13.34 9.52 -4.36
N ARG A 76 12.96 9.45 -5.64
CA ARG A 76 12.87 8.19 -6.38
C ARG A 76 14.23 7.52 -6.53
N VAL A 77 15.28 8.28 -6.84
CA VAL A 77 16.65 7.78 -6.94
C VAL A 77 17.10 7.23 -5.59
N GLU A 78 16.83 7.95 -4.50
CA GLU A 78 17.23 7.52 -3.16
C GLU A 78 16.49 6.24 -2.72
N LEU A 79 15.18 6.16 -2.95
CA LEU A 79 14.40 4.94 -2.70
C LEU A 79 14.91 3.76 -3.53
N ARG A 80 15.27 3.97 -4.80
CA ARG A 80 15.85 2.92 -5.66
C ARG A 80 17.16 2.38 -5.10
N LYS A 81 18.06 3.23 -4.59
CA LYS A 81 19.31 2.75 -3.95
C LYS A 81 19.00 1.79 -2.79
N VAL A 82 18.07 2.17 -1.91
CA VAL A 82 17.64 1.32 -0.79
C VAL A 82 17.07 -0.01 -1.28
N TRP A 83 16.21 0.02 -2.29
CA TRP A 83 15.54 -1.18 -2.79
C TRP A 83 16.48 -2.11 -3.57
N TYR A 84 17.36 -1.58 -4.40
CA TYR A 84 18.31 -2.39 -5.16
C TYR A 84 19.26 -3.16 -4.26
N VAL A 85 19.77 -2.55 -3.18
CA VAL A 85 20.59 -3.25 -2.19
C VAL A 85 19.79 -4.38 -1.52
N LYS A 86 18.52 -4.13 -1.15
CA LYS A 86 17.64 -5.17 -0.56
C LYS A 86 17.39 -6.32 -1.53
N LEU A 87 17.06 -6.01 -2.78
CA LEU A 87 16.79 -7.00 -3.83
C LEU A 87 18.03 -7.84 -4.17
N ALA A 88 19.19 -7.20 -4.32
CA ALA A 88 20.45 -7.89 -4.56
C ALA A 88 20.78 -8.86 -3.40
N ARG A 89 20.68 -8.40 -2.15
CA ARG A 89 20.90 -9.26 -0.96
C ARG A 89 19.96 -10.46 -0.91
N GLN A 90 18.71 -10.31 -1.34
CA GLN A 90 17.77 -11.43 -1.39
C GLN A 90 18.19 -12.49 -2.42
N ARG A 91 18.81 -12.08 -3.53
CA ARG A 91 19.28 -12.97 -4.61
C ARG A 91 20.65 -13.58 -4.36
N LEU A 92 21.49 -12.95 -3.54
CA LEU A 92 22.84 -13.46 -3.22
C LEU A 92 22.84 -14.75 -2.37
N LEU A 93 21.78 -14.99 -1.60
CA LEU A 93 21.68 -16.17 -0.75
C LEU A 93 20.38 -16.92 -1.04
N THR A 94 20.50 -18.22 -1.30
CA THR A 94 19.36 -19.14 -1.34
C THR A 94 18.68 -19.21 0.03
N SER A 95 17.43 -19.68 0.07
CA SER A 95 16.69 -19.92 1.31
C SER A 95 17.46 -20.83 2.28
N SER A 96 18.13 -21.87 1.75
CA SER A 96 18.99 -22.77 2.51
C SER A 96 20.20 -22.05 3.11
N GLN A 97 20.90 -21.23 2.33
CA GLN A 97 22.06 -20.45 2.79
C GLN A 97 21.68 -19.43 3.86
N LYS A 98 20.51 -18.76 3.72
CA LYS A 98 19.98 -17.86 4.76
C LYS A 98 19.71 -18.59 6.07
N LYS A 99 19.09 -19.77 6.01
CA LYS A 99 18.81 -20.59 7.20
C LYS A 99 20.10 -21.05 7.90
N ARG A 100 21.11 -21.45 7.12
CA ARG A 100 22.44 -21.84 7.65
C ARG A 100 23.14 -20.66 8.31
N LYS A 101 23.16 -19.48 7.67
CA LYS A 101 23.74 -18.26 8.24
C LYS A 101 23.08 -17.88 9.58
N ASN A 102 21.75 -17.91 9.65
CA ASN A 102 21.02 -17.58 10.87
C ASN A 102 21.31 -18.58 12.00
N ARG A 103 21.42 -19.88 11.71
CA ARG A 103 21.84 -20.87 12.71
C ARG A 103 23.23 -20.59 13.26
N LEU A 104 24.20 -20.30 12.39
CA LEU A 104 25.56 -19.98 12.81
C LEU A 104 25.62 -18.71 13.65
N LEU A 105 24.90 -17.65 13.26
CA LEU A 105 24.82 -16.41 14.04
C LEU A 105 24.21 -16.63 15.43
N ASN A 106 23.17 -17.46 15.53
CA ASN A 106 22.56 -17.78 16.82
C ASN A 106 23.49 -18.63 17.70
N GLN A 107 24.27 -19.54 17.12
CA GLN A 107 25.27 -20.33 17.85
C GLN A 107 26.39 -19.44 18.40
N VAL A 108 26.91 -18.51 17.61
CA VAL A 108 27.92 -17.54 18.07
C VAL A 108 27.39 -16.71 19.23
N ARG A 109 26.16 -16.18 19.12
CA ARG A 109 25.50 -15.42 20.20
C ARG A 109 25.18 -16.24 21.45
N SER A 110 25.12 -17.57 21.37
CA SER A 110 24.89 -18.43 22.53
C SER A 110 26.19 -18.85 23.24
N CYS A 111 27.34 -18.55 22.64
CA CYS A 111 28.65 -18.79 23.22
C CYS A 111 29.27 -17.53 23.86
N GLU A 112 28.63 -16.37 23.67
CA GLU A 112 28.87 -15.12 24.42
C GLU A 112 27.90 -15.04 25.60
#